data_AF-A0A496NE53-F1
#
_entry.id   AF-A0A496NE53-F1
#
_cell.length_a   1.000
_cell.length_b   1.000
_cell.length_c   1.000
_cell.angle_alpha   90.00
_cell.angle_beta   90.00
_cell.angle_gamma   90.00
#
_symmetry.space_group_name_H-M   'P 1'
#
loop_
_entity.id
_entity.type
_entity.pdbx_description
1 polymer ?
#
loop_
_entity_poly.entity_id
_entity_poly.type
_entity_poly.pdbx_seq_one_letter_code
_entity_poly.pdbx_strand_id
1 'polypeptide(L)'
;EKFDGGAGAKILGGFTVGDYAKIGSNAVVVKEVAPHATMVGLAARTIDKKAHESKTDDLEIKDNITNNQNAHKTLHTAKLDEHFNAYGLNPNSKDPVATSITALLTHIQAQDDRIQALQKAICKLDPTFCKQNLPTINSEDLDILP
;
A
#
# COMPACT_ATOMS: atom_id res chain seq x y z
N GLU A 1 28.70 4.17 21.06
CA GLU A 1 27.40 4.71 20.66
C GLU A 1 26.30 3.92 21.34
N LYS A 2 25.33 4.59 21.98
CA LYS A 2 24.24 3.94 22.73
C LYS A 2 22.92 4.16 22.02
N PHE A 3 22.39 3.17 21.32
CA PHE A 3 21.06 3.22 20.69
C PHE A 3 20.13 2.18 21.34
N ASP A 4 18.82 2.38 21.19
CA ASP A 4 17.78 1.44 21.64
C ASP A 4 17.19 0.71 20.44
N GLY A 5 17.27 -0.62 20.44
CA GLY A 5 16.85 -1.47 19.33
C GLY A 5 15.68 -2.37 19.72
N GLY A 6 14.57 -2.23 19.02
CA GLY A 6 13.42 -3.11 19.15
C GLY A 6 13.74 -4.54 18.72
N ALA A 7 12.97 -5.49 19.23
CA ALA A 7 13.16 -6.91 18.95
C ALA A 7 13.17 -7.19 17.44
N GLY A 8 14.16 -7.97 16.98
CA GLY A 8 14.27 -8.37 15.57
C GLY A 8 14.78 -7.29 14.61
N ALA A 9 15.19 -6.11 15.10
CA ALA A 9 15.84 -5.10 14.27
C ALA A 9 17.13 -5.62 13.63
N LYS A 10 17.38 -5.28 12.36
CA LYS A 10 18.57 -5.66 11.59
C LYS A 10 19.25 -4.40 11.05
N ILE A 11 20.52 -4.22 11.40
CA ILE A 11 21.35 -3.12 10.90
C ILE A 11 22.32 -3.72 9.88
N LEU A 12 22.20 -3.31 8.62
CA LEU A 12 22.93 -3.88 7.49
C LEU A 12 23.88 -2.84 6.89
N GLY A 13 25.13 -2.85 7.32
CA GLY A 13 26.19 -1.99 6.78
C GLY A 13 27.26 -1.65 7.82
N GLY A 14 28.35 -1.04 7.35
CA GLY A 14 29.44 -0.53 8.19
C GLY A 14 29.31 0.98 8.46
N PHE A 15 28.10 1.44 8.79
CA PHE A 15 27.83 2.85 9.09
C PHE A 15 27.46 3.05 10.56
N THR A 16 27.51 4.30 10.99
CA THR A 16 27.22 4.72 12.36
C THR A 16 25.72 4.83 12.63
N VAL A 17 25.32 4.40 13.82
CA VAL A 17 24.00 4.68 14.41
C VAL A 17 24.20 5.69 15.53
N GLY A 18 23.64 6.89 15.34
CA GLY A 18 23.81 8.00 16.26
C GLY A 18 23.34 7.71 17.68
N ASP A 19 23.93 8.41 18.64
CA ASP A 19 23.60 8.24 20.04
C ASP A 19 22.12 8.51 20.34
N TYR A 20 21.56 7.67 21.20
CA TYR A 20 20.17 7.67 21.62
C TYR A 20 19.16 7.53 20.49
N ALA A 21 19.57 7.03 19.32
CA ALA A 21 18.66 6.63 18.27
C ALA A 21 17.77 5.47 18.73
N LYS A 22 16.55 5.41 18.20
CA LYS A 22 15.56 4.35 18.45
C LYS A 22 15.29 3.59 17.17
N ILE A 23 15.45 2.28 17.19
CA ILE A 23 15.17 1.42 16.04
C ILE A 23 13.94 0.58 16.38
N GLY A 24 12.91 0.61 15.55
CA GLY A 24 11.68 -0.16 15.76
C GLY A 24 11.89 -1.66 15.61
N SER A 25 10.98 -2.44 16.18
CA SER A 25 10.98 -3.89 16.04
C SER A 25 10.90 -4.31 14.57
N ASN A 26 11.67 -5.33 14.18
CA ASN A 26 11.80 -5.81 12.79
C ASN A 26 12.21 -4.75 11.76
N ALA A 27 12.71 -3.58 12.17
CA ALA A 27 13.21 -2.59 11.24
C ALA A 27 14.51 -3.08 10.57
N VAL A 28 14.67 -2.78 9.28
CA VAL A 28 15.89 -3.07 8.52
C VAL A 28 16.54 -1.75 8.12
N VAL A 29 17.63 -1.42 8.81
CA VAL A 29 18.36 -0.16 8.64
C VAL A 29 19.48 -0.38 7.63
N VAL A 30 19.46 0.40 6.54
CA VAL A 30 20.41 0.30 5.42
C VAL A 30 21.15 1.62 5.15
N LYS A 31 20.99 2.62 6.02
CA LYS A 31 21.61 3.95 5.94
C LYS A 31 21.95 4.47 7.33
N GLU A 32 22.85 5.45 7.39
CA GLU A 32 23.25 6.12 8.63
C GLU A 32 22.04 6.69 9.38
N VAL A 33 22.10 6.63 10.71
CA VAL A 33 21.02 7.09 11.59
C VAL A 33 21.52 8.29 12.40
N ALA A 34 20.82 9.41 12.33
CA ALA A 34 21.17 10.58 13.12
C ALA A 34 20.95 10.35 14.63
N PRO A 35 21.70 11.04 15.52
CA PRO A 35 21.43 11.01 16.96
C PRO A 35 19.98 11.39 17.28
N HIS A 36 19.38 10.71 18.27
CA HIS A 36 17.99 10.90 18.68
C HIS A 36 16.90 10.62 17.62
N ALA A 37 17.26 10.12 16.43
CA ALA A 37 16.31 9.74 15.39
C ALA A 37 15.56 8.45 15.77
N THR A 38 14.35 8.27 15.21
CA THR A 38 13.61 7.00 15.32
C THR A 38 13.44 6.38 13.94
N MET A 39 13.83 5.11 13.77
CA MET A 39 13.84 4.39 12.49
C MET A 39 12.87 3.21 12.52
N VAL A 40 11.97 3.09 11.54
CA VAL A 40 10.99 1.97 11.47
C VAL A 40 10.80 1.43 10.05
N GLY A 41 10.48 0.13 9.91
CA GLY A 41 10.14 -0.54 8.64
C GLY A 41 11.26 -1.34 7.95
N LEU A 42 10.91 -2.11 6.91
CA LEU A 42 11.83 -2.99 6.12
C LEU A 42 12.85 -2.24 5.25
N ALA A 43 12.64 -0.94 5.03
CA ALA A 43 13.64 -0.02 4.50
C ALA A 43 13.59 1.21 5.39
N ALA A 44 14.21 1.08 6.56
CA ALA A 44 13.86 1.93 7.69
C ALA A 44 14.00 3.42 7.37
N ARG A 45 13.00 4.21 7.76
CA ARG A 45 12.96 5.67 7.56
C ARG A 45 12.86 6.38 8.90
N THR A 46 13.42 7.58 8.97
CA THR A 46 13.32 8.45 10.13
C THR A 46 11.90 8.95 10.30
N ILE A 47 11.34 8.84 11.50
CA ILE A 47 10.07 9.48 11.87
C ILE A 47 10.33 10.68 12.79
N ASP A 48 9.67 11.80 12.53
CA ASP A 48 9.71 12.98 13.38
C ASP A 48 8.72 12.83 14.54
N LYS A 49 9.20 12.97 15.77
CA LYS A 49 8.38 12.84 16.99
C LYS A 49 7.18 13.81 17.02
N LYS A 50 7.24 14.93 16.27
CA LYS A 50 6.14 15.91 16.16
C LYS A 50 4.93 15.40 15.37
N ALA A 51 5.06 14.32 14.60
CA ALA A 51 3.97 13.78 13.79
C ALA A 51 3.01 12.86 14.57
N HIS A 52 3.35 12.47 15.81
CA HIS A 52 2.62 11.44 16.56
C HIS A 52 1.95 11.90 17.86
N GLU A 53 1.95 13.19 18.19
CA GLU A 53 1.27 13.75 19.38
C GLU A 53 -0.17 14.23 19.12
N SER A 54 -0.90 13.63 18.16
CA SER A 54 -2.31 13.98 17.96
C SER A 54 -3.12 12.75 17.59
N LYS A 55 -3.73 12.13 18.61
CA LYS A 55 -5.12 11.62 18.65
C LYS A 55 -5.24 10.52 19.70
N THR A 56 -5.54 10.93 20.93
CA THR A 56 -6.38 10.17 21.84
C THR A 56 -7.55 11.07 22.19
N ASP A 57 -8.72 10.70 21.68
CA ASP A 57 -10.06 10.85 22.22
C ASP A 57 -10.37 12.13 23.01
N ASP A 58 -11.20 13.01 22.41
CA ASP A 58 -12.50 13.39 22.96
C ASP A 58 -13.31 14.21 21.94
N LEU A 59 -14.58 13.83 21.81
CA LEU A 59 -15.62 14.48 21.02
C LEU A 59 -15.98 15.85 21.63
N GLU A 60 -15.80 16.95 20.89
CA GLU A 60 -16.65 18.13 21.05
C GLU A 60 -17.03 18.75 19.69
N ILE A 61 -18.33 18.68 19.41
CA ILE A 61 -19.02 19.47 18.39
C ILE A 61 -18.94 20.94 18.79
N LYS A 62 -18.37 21.79 17.93
CA LYS A 62 -18.64 23.23 17.92
C LYS A 62 -18.96 23.68 16.51
N ASP A 63 -20.26 23.63 16.20
CA ASP A 63 -20.87 24.42 15.15
C ASP A 63 -20.53 25.90 15.36
N ASN A 64 -20.01 26.57 14.33
CA ASN A 64 -20.27 27.97 14.07
C ASN A 64 -20.05 28.28 12.59
N ILE A 65 -21.16 28.25 11.87
CA ILE A 65 -21.35 28.84 10.54
C ILE A 65 -20.96 30.32 10.60
N THR A 66 -20.16 30.83 9.64
CA THR A 66 -20.40 32.09 8.88
C THR A 66 -19.27 32.37 7.87
N ASN A 67 -19.59 32.18 6.59
CA ASN A 67 -19.33 33.04 5.42
C ASN A 67 -18.12 33.99 5.41
N ASN A 68 -17.15 33.76 4.51
CA ASN A 68 -16.84 34.71 3.42
C ASN A 68 -15.94 34.05 2.36
N GLN A 69 -16.27 34.29 1.10
CA GLN A 69 -15.59 33.80 -0.09
C GLN A 69 -14.33 34.63 -0.38
N ASN A 70 -13.37 33.98 -1.05
CA ASN A 70 -12.28 34.56 -1.85
C ASN A 70 -11.02 35.02 -1.08
N ALA A 71 -10.16 34.05 -0.76
CA ALA A 71 -8.72 34.25 -0.76
C ALA A 71 -8.05 33.07 -1.45
N HIS A 72 -7.57 33.28 -2.67
CA HIS A 72 -6.59 32.44 -3.34
C HIS A 72 -5.35 32.31 -2.45
N LYS A 73 -5.33 31.29 -1.59
CA LYS A 73 -4.12 30.87 -0.86
C LYS A 73 -3.75 29.47 -1.33
N THR A 74 -3.22 29.43 -2.55
CA THR A 74 -2.16 28.48 -2.90
C THR A 74 -1.15 28.48 -1.74
N LEU A 75 -0.69 27.31 -1.29
CA LEU A 75 0.23 27.06 -0.15
C LEU A 75 -0.43 26.49 1.13
N HIS A 76 -1.27 25.45 1.04
CA HIS A 76 -1.56 24.56 2.19
C HIS A 76 -2.01 23.15 1.76
N THR A 77 -1.32 22.52 0.79
CA THR A 77 -1.58 21.11 0.42
C THR A 77 -0.26 20.36 0.30
N ALA A 78 0.43 20.16 1.43
CA ALA A 78 1.63 19.32 1.46
C ALA A 78 1.85 18.62 2.81
N LYS A 79 0.93 18.72 3.78
CA LYS A 79 1.26 18.37 5.17
C LYS A 79 0.11 17.80 6.02
N LEU A 80 -0.90 17.20 5.42
CA LEU A 80 -2.00 16.57 6.18
C LEU A 80 -2.42 15.16 5.71
N ASP A 81 -1.63 14.50 4.86
CA ASP A 81 -1.93 13.14 4.36
C ASP A 81 -0.87 12.09 4.77
N GLU A 82 -0.07 12.35 5.82
CA GLU A 82 0.83 11.33 6.41
C GLU A 82 0.14 10.60 7.58
N HIS A 83 -1.11 10.17 7.39
CA HIS A 83 -1.66 9.12 8.25
C HIS A 83 -1.12 7.78 7.76
N PHE A 84 -0.55 7.02 8.70
CA PHE A 84 -0.03 5.66 8.55
C PHE A 84 -0.88 4.82 7.59
N ASN A 85 -0.39 4.65 6.36
CA ASN A 85 -1.03 3.78 5.40
C ASN A 85 -0.33 2.42 5.50
N ALA A 86 -1.07 1.37 5.87
CA ALA A 86 -0.51 0.04 6.16
C ALA A 86 0.29 -0.56 4.98
N TYR A 87 0.10 0.00 3.77
CA TYR A 87 0.79 -0.39 2.54
C TYR A 87 1.62 0.73 1.89
N GLY A 88 1.82 1.87 2.58
CA GLY A 88 2.72 2.94 2.12
C GLY A 88 2.30 3.64 0.83
N LEU A 89 1.03 3.60 0.46
CA LEU A 89 0.51 4.18 -0.78
C LEU A 89 0.03 5.62 -0.55
N ASN A 90 0.33 6.52 -1.48
CA ASN A 90 -0.42 7.77 -1.58
C ASN A 90 -1.78 7.47 -2.23
N PRO A 91 -2.88 8.16 -1.88
CA PRO A 91 -4.19 7.96 -2.52
C PRO A 91 -4.19 8.21 -4.04
N ASN A 92 -3.14 8.85 -4.58
CA ASN A 92 -2.91 9.06 -6.01
C ASN A 92 -1.82 8.15 -6.63
N SER A 93 -1.15 7.29 -5.86
CA SER A 93 -0.17 6.34 -6.41
C SER A 93 -0.84 5.00 -6.73
N LYS A 94 -0.72 4.54 -7.97
CA LYS A 94 -1.20 3.21 -8.40
C LYS A 94 -0.58 2.14 -7.51
N ASP A 95 -1.43 1.34 -6.86
CA ASP A 95 -0.99 0.22 -6.04
C ASP A 95 -0.19 -0.79 -6.91
N PRO A 96 1.09 -1.07 -6.58
CA PRO A 96 1.88 -2.05 -7.31
C PRO A 96 1.29 -3.46 -7.25
N VAL A 97 0.55 -3.81 -6.18
CA VAL A 97 -0.14 -5.10 -6.07
C VAL A 97 -1.33 -5.14 -7.02
N ALA A 98 -2.23 -4.15 -6.98
CA ALA A 98 -3.33 -4.04 -7.94
C ALA A 98 -2.86 -4.02 -9.40
N THR A 99 -1.72 -3.38 -9.68
CA THR A 99 -1.10 -3.38 -11.01
C THR A 99 -0.69 -4.79 -11.44
N SER A 100 -0.11 -5.56 -10.52
CA SER A 100 0.30 -6.95 -10.77
C SER A 100 -0.91 -7.87 -10.99
N ILE A 101 -1.95 -7.73 -10.18
CA ILE A 101 -3.21 -8.47 -10.33
C ILE A 101 -3.86 -8.16 -11.68
N THR A 102 -3.87 -6.89 -12.07
CA THR A 102 -4.40 -6.46 -13.38
C THR A 102 -3.62 -7.10 -14.54
N ALA A 103 -2.29 -7.07 -14.47
CA ALA A 103 -1.43 -7.69 -15.49
C ALA A 103 -1.67 -9.21 -15.60
N LEU A 104 -1.84 -9.90 -14.47
CA LEU A 104 -2.19 -11.31 -14.43
C LEU A 104 -3.57 -11.57 -15.07
N LEU A 105 -4.58 -10.77 -14.73
CA LEU A 105 -5.94 -10.91 -15.27
C LEU A 105 -5.96 -10.70 -16.78
N THR A 106 -5.26 -9.68 -17.29
CA THR A 106 -5.12 -9.44 -18.73
C THR A 106 -4.43 -10.62 -19.43
N HIS A 107 -3.42 -11.22 -18.79
CA HIS A 107 -2.76 -12.40 -19.35
C HIS A 107 -3.70 -13.61 -19.42
N ILE A 108 -4.48 -13.86 -18.36
CA ILE A 108 -5.47 -14.94 -18.31
C ILE A 108 -6.53 -14.75 -19.40
N GLN A 109 -7.03 -13.54 -19.60
CA GLN A 109 -7.98 -13.24 -20.67
C GLN A 109 -7.40 -13.55 -22.06
N ALA A 110 -6.16 -13.12 -22.31
CA ALA A 110 -5.49 -13.42 -23.58
C ALA A 110 -5.21 -14.93 -23.78
N GLN A 111 -5.00 -15.67 -22.69
CA GLN A 111 -4.88 -17.13 -22.74
C GLN A 111 -6.23 -17.79 -23.05
N ASP A 112 -7.33 -17.30 -22.47
CA ASP A 112 -8.67 -17.81 -22.73
C ASP A 112 -9.06 -17.64 -24.20
N ASP A 113 -8.76 -16.50 -24.82
CA ASP A 113 -8.97 -16.28 -26.26
C ASP A 113 -8.22 -17.31 -27.13
N ARG A 114 -6.99 -17.68 -26.74
CA ARG A 114 -6.21 -18.71 -27.43
C ARG A 114 -6.83 -20.10 -27.25
N ILE A 115 -7.34 -20.41 -26.06
CA ILE A 115 -8.04 -21.67 -25.77
C ILE A 115 -9.33 -21.74 -26.57
N GLN A 116 -10.11 -20.66 -26.66
CA GLN A 116 -11.31 -20.60 -27.48
C GLN A 116 -11.01 -20.79 -28.97
N ALA A 117 -9.92 -20.17 -29.47
CA ALA A 117 -9.48 -20.38 -30.85
C ALA A 117 -9.10 -21.84 -31.11
N LEU A 118 -8.40 -22.48 -30.16
CA LEU A 118 -8.07 -23.90 -30.22
C LEU A 118 -9.33 -24.77 -30.18
N GLN A 119 -10.28 -24.50 -29.28
CA GLN A 119 -11.55 -25.21 -29.20
C GLN A 119 -12.34 -25.11 -30.51
N LYS A 120 -12.37 -23.93 -31.15
CA LYS A 120 -13.00 -23.74 -32.47
C LYS A 120 -12.31 -24.58 -33.55
N ALA A 121 -10.98 -24.68 -33.53
CA ALA A 121 -10.24 -25.52 -34.47
C ALA A 121 -10.51 -27.01 -34.24
N ILE A 122 -10.49 -27.47 -32.98
CA ILE A 122 -10.77 -28.86 -32.59
C ILE A 122 -12.22 -29.23 -32.90
N CYS A 123 -13.16 -28.33 -32.68
CA CYS A 123 -14.58 -28.51 -33.00
C CYS A 123 -14.83 -28.80 -34.49
N LYS A 124 -13.99 -28.29 -35.40
CA LYS A 124 -14.05 -28.63 -36.83
C LYS A 124 -13.59 -30.06 -37.13
N LEU A 125 -12.73 -30.62 -36.29
CA LEU A 125 -12.21 -31.98 -36.42
C LEU A 125 -13.10 -33.00 -35.72
N ASP A 126 -13.65 -32.64 -34.56
CA ASP A 126 -14.54 -33.46 -33.74
C ASP A 126 -15.76 -32.63 -33.27
N PRO A 127 -16.94 -32.84 -33.88
CA PRO A 127 -18.18 -32.16 -33.50
C PRO A 127 -18.65 -32.40 -32.06
N THR A 128 -18.17 -33.45 -31.39
CA THR A 128 -18.56 -33.79 -30.02
C THR A 128 -17.89 -32.91 -28.97
N PHE A 129 -16.75 -32.28 -29.30
CA PHE A 129 -15.95 -31.45 -28.39
C PHE A 129 -16.45 -29.99 -28.28
N CYS A 130 -17.37 -29.56 -29.14
CA CYS A 130 -17.76 -28.16 -29.29
C CYS A 130 -18.53 -27.56 -28.11
N LYS A 131 -19.15 -28.38 -27.25
CA LYS A 131 -20.10 -27.92 -26.22
C LYS A 131 -19.49 -28.03 -24.81
N GLN A 132 -18.81 -26.98 -24.38
CA GLN A 132 -18.52 -26.77 -22.96
C GLN A 132 -19.03 -25.38 -22.59
N ASN A 133 -20.15 -25.34 -21.85
CA ASN A 133 -20.61 -24.10 -21.23
C ASN A 133 -19.72 -23.83 -20.02
N LEU A 134 -19.02 -22.70 -20.02
CA LEU A 134 -18.38 -22.22 -18.81
C LEU A 134 -19.47 -21.79 -17.82
N PRO A 135 -19.36 -22.16 -16.52
CA PRO A 135 -20.25 -21.63 -15.51
C PRO A 135 -20.09 -20.10 -15.43
N THR A 136 -21.21 -19.40 -15.37
CA THR A 136 -21.22 -17.94 -15.17
C THR A 136 -20.86 -17.64 -13.72
N ILE A 137 -19.98 -16.66 -13.51
CA ILE A 137 -19.66 -16.17 -12.16
C ILE A 137 -20.87 -15.37 -11.66
N ASN A 138 -21.44 -15.75 -10.52
CA ASN A 138 -22.57 -15.04 -9.93
C ASN A 138 -22.08 -13.91 -9.01
N SER A 139 -22.90 -12.88 -8.81
CA SER A 139 -22.58 -11.79 -7.89
C SER A 139 -22.38 -12.28 -6.45
N GLU A 140 -23.12 -13.31 -6.05
CA GLU A 140 -23.02 -13.95 -4.73
C GLU A 140 -21.65 -14.60 -4.48
N ASP A 141 -20.92 -15.00 -5.53
CA ASP A 141 -19.57 -15.57 -5.42
C ASP A 141 -18.51 -14.48 -5.14
N LEU A 142 -18.84 -13.20 -5.38
CA LEU A 142 -17.97 -12.04 -5.20
C LEU A 142 -18.22 -11.30 -3.88
N ASP A 143 -19.33 -11.59 -3.20
CA ASP A 143 -19.72 -10.98 -1.91
C ASP A 143 -18.79 -11.38 -0.74
N ILE A 144 -17.88 -12.33 -0.95
CA ILE A 144 -16.86 -12.77 0.03
C ILE A 144 -15.64 -11.83 0.02
N LEU A 145 -15.54 -10.94 -0.96
CA LEU A 145 -14.46 -9.94 -1.01
C LEU A 145 -14.77 -8.78 -0.04
N PRO A 146 -13.81 -8.37 0.81
CA PRO A 146 -14.03 -7.39 1.87
C PRO A 146 -14.30 -5.97 1.36
#